data_AF-A0A2Z4FN67-F1
#
_entry.id   AF-A0A2Z4FN67-F1
#
_cell.length_a   1.000
_cell.length_b   1.000
_cell.length_c   1.000
_cell.angle_alpha   90.00
_cell.angle_beta   90.00
_cell.angle_gamma   90.00
#
_symmetry.space_group_name_H-M   'P 1'
#
loop_
_entity.id
_entity.type
_entity.pdbx_description
1 polymer ?
#
loop_
_entity_poly.entity_id
_entity_poly.type
_entity_poly.pdbx_seq_one_letter_code
_entity_poly.pdbx_strand_id
1 'polypeptide(L)'
;MTIESHSNETQTLWDRGEFQVMIKSGSTGTVIGFCAGTPADELEIEETAMREGTEVTIEKKLLKTGRQIWTVNPVGGRDEPDVIDW
;
A
#
# COMPACT_ATOMS: atom_id res chain seq x y z
N MET A 1 4.54 12.52 8.96
CA MET A 1 4.41 11.11 9.37
C MET A 1 5.66 10.39 8.90
N THR A 2 5.79 9.10 9.18
CA THR A 2 6.91 8.31 8.64
C THR A 2 6.34 6.99 8.17
N ILE A 3 6.22 6.83 6.85
CA ILE A 3 5.98 5.51 6.27
C ILE A 3 7.22 4.67 6.50
N GLU A 4 7.07 3.62 7.30
CA GLU A 4 8.17 2.73 7.64
C GLU A 4 8.31 1.67 6.55
N SER A 5 9.52 1.51 6.02
CA SER A 5 9.79 0.53 4.95
C SER A 5 9.58 -0.91 5.45
N HIS A 6 9.27 -1.83 4.54
CA HIS A 6 9.18 -3.25 4.89
C HIS A 6 10.53 -3.78 5.40
N SER A 7 10.52 -4.35 6.59
CA SER A 7 11.67 -4.98 7.27
C SER A 7 11.16 -5.96 8.32
N ASN A 8 12.01 -6.87 8.80
CA ASN A 8 11.60 -7.84 9.83
C ASN A 8 11.11 -7.14 11.12
N GLU A 9 11.72 -6.01 11.49
CA GLU A 9 11.31 -5.23 12.65
C GLU A 9 9.91 -4.64 12.46
N THR A 10 9.65 -3.96 11.33
CA THR A 10 8.37 -3.33 11.04
C THR A 10 7.26 -4.35 10.82
N GLN A 11 7.59 -5.51 10.24
CA GLN A 11 6.69 -6.66 10.15
C GLN A 11 6.31 -7.23 11.52
N THR A 12 7.26 -7.26 12.47
CA THR A 12 7.02 -7.70 13.85
C THR A 12 6.14 -6.69 14.60
N LEU A 13 6.38 -5.40 14.42
CA LEU A 13 5.55 -4.32 14.98
C LEU A 13 4.11 -4.40 14.45
N TRP A 14 3.93 -4.70 13.17
CA TRP A 14 2.62 -4.97 12.58
C TRP A 14 1.94 -6.16 13.25
N ASP A 15 2.64 -7.29 13.41
CA ASP A 15 2.09 -8.48 14.05
C ASP A 15 1.60 -8.17 15.47
N ARG A 16 2.41 -7.44 16.24
CA ARG A 16 2.11 -6.93 17.59
C ARG A 16 0.96 -5.93 17.64
N GLY A 17 0.63 -5.28 16.52
CA GLY A 17 -0.47 -4.33 16.42
C GLY A 17 -0.09 -2.87 16.66
N GLU A 18 1.20 -2.55 16.60
CA GLU A 18 1.70 -1.17 16.70
C GLU A 18 1.40 -0.37 15.42
N PHE A 19 1.25 -1.05 14.29
CA PHE A 19 0.83 -0.46 13.02
C PHE A 19 -0.62 -0.79 12.69
N GLN A 20 -1.33 0.20 12.16
CA GLN A 20 -2.74 0.09 11.81
C GLN A 20 -2.95 -0.18 10.31
N VAL A 21 -2.03 0.28 9.46
CA VAL A 21 -2.04 0.02 8.01
C VAL A 21 -0.80 -0.75 7.54
N MET A 22 -1.03 -1.75 6.69
CA MET A 22 0.00 -2.41 5.88
C MET A 22 -0.14 -1.93 4.43
N ILE A 23 0.95 -1.44 3.85
CA ILE A 23 0.99 -0.94 2.48
C ILE A 23 1.54 -2.04 1.57
N LYS A 24 0.80 -2.35 0.51
CA LYS A 24 1.16 -3.33 -0.52
C LYS A 24 1.29 -2.66 -1.88
N SER A 25 2.22 -3.16 -2.68
CA SER A 25 2.26 -2.87 -4.11
C SER A 25 1.16 -3.67 -4.80
N GLY A 26 0.28 -2.99 -5.53
CA GLY A 26 -0.73 -3.62 -6.37
C GLY A 26 -0.13 -4.39 -7.54
N SER A 27 1.03 -3.95 -8.04
CA SER A 27 1.73 -4.60 -9.17
C SER A 27 2.32 -5.96 -8.82
N THR A 28 2.84 -6.14 -7.60
CA THR A 28 3.53 -7.39 -7.19
C THR A 28 2.84 -8.11 -6.04
N GLY A 29 1.81 -7.51 -5.43
CA GLY A 29 1.17 -8.01 -4.21
C GLY A 29 2.07 -8.00 -2.96
N THR A 30 3.29 -7.47 -3.07
CA THR A 30 4.31 -7.51 -2.02
C THR A 30 4.13 -6.34 -1.05
N VAL A 31 4.44 -6.56 0.24
CA VAL A 31 4.41 -5.50 1.26
C VAL A 31 5.58 -4.56 1.04
N ILE A 32 5.29 -3.26 0.96
CA ILE A 32 6.30 -2.22 0.72
C ILE A 32 6.57 -1.38 1.97
N GLY A 33 5.60 -1.32 2.89
CA GLY A 33 5.75 -0.57 4.13
C GLY A 33 4.55 -0.67 5.06
N PHE A 34 4.63 0.08 6.16
CA PHE A 34 3.62 0.13 7.21
C PHE A 34 3.44 1.58 7.68
N CYS A 35 2.22 1.92 8.11
CA CYS A 35 1.95 3.23 8.68
C CYS A 35 0.82 3.20 9.73
N ALA A 36 0.60 4.34 10.38
CA ALA A 36 -0.41 4.50 11.42
C ALA A 36 -1.84 4.64 10.84
N GLY A 37 -1.98 4.80 9.51
CA GLY A 37 -3.28 4.90 8.84
C GLY A 37 -4.01 6.21 9.05
N THR A 38 -3.25 7.29 9.25
CA THR A 38 -3.78 8.64 9.31
C THR A 38 -3.99 9.20 7.90
N PRO A 39 -4.86 10.22 7.73
CA PRO A 39 -5.04 10.86 6.42
C PRO A 39 -3.76 11.51 5.86
N ALA A 40 -2.81 11.85 6.73
CA ALA A 40 -1.51 12.38 6.28
C ALA A 40 -0.58 11.28 5.75
N ASP A 41 -0.72 10.02 6.20
CA ASP A 41 0.01 8.90 5.61
C ASP A 41 -0.47 8.63 4.17
N GLU A 42 -1.77 8.77 3.91
CA GLU A 42 -2.33 8.66 2.56
C GLU A 42 -1.77 9.74 1.63
N LEU A 43 -1.81 11.01 2.08
CA LEU A 43 -1.29 12.12 1.31
C LEU A 43 0.21 11.94 0.99
N GLU A 44 0.99 11.42 1.93
CA GLU A 44 2.43 11.15 1.75
C GLU A 44 2.68 10.08 0.67
N ILE A 45 1.82 9.04 0.58
CA ILE A 45 1.89 8.02 -0.48
C ILE A 45 1.59 8.65 -1.84
N GLU A 46 0.53 9.45 -1.93
CA GLU A 46 0.13 10.13 -3.17
C GLU A 46 1.20 11.14 -3.62
N GLU A 47 1.72 11.95 -2.70
CA GLU A 47 2.81 12.91 -2.97
C GLU A 47 4.09 12.20 -3.43
N THR A 48 4.45 11.08 -2.79
CA THR A 48 5.64 10.32 -3.18
C THR A 48 5.49 9.77 -4.58
N ALA A 49 4.34 9.19 -4.91
CA ALA A 49 4.04 8.72 -6.25
C ALA A 49 4.06 9.85 -7.29
N MET A 50 3.45 11.01 -6.96
CA MET A 50 3.46 12.18 -7.82
C MET A 50 4.89 12.71 -8.08
N ARG A 51 5.77 12.68 -7.06
CA ARG A 51 7.20 13.03 -7.23
C ARG A 51 7.95 12.06 -8.12
N GLU A 52 7.60 10.78 -8.08
CA GLU A 52 8.10 9.74 -8.98
C GLU A 52 7.44 9.83 -10.39
N GLY A 53 6.58 10.82 -10.63
CA GLY A 53 5.89 11.03 -11.91
C GLY A 53 4.82 9.99 -12.21
N THR A 54 4.34 9.27 -11.19
CA THR A 54 3.37 8.19 -11.32
C THR A 54 2.12 8.54 -10.53
N GLU A 55 0.96 8.57 -11.18
CA GLU A 55 -0.31 8.67 -10.47
C GLU A 55 -0.67 7.30 -9.89
N VAL A 56 -1.18 7.24 -8.66
CA VAL A 56 -1.52 5.98 -7.98
C VAL A 56 -2.93 6.05 -7.39
N THR A 57 -3.62 4.92 -7.35
CA THR A 57 -4.86 4.70 -6.62
C THR A 57 -4.59 3.81 -5.41
N ILE A 58 -5.10 4.21 -4.25
CA ILE A 58 -4.96 3.45 -3.00
C ILE A 58 -6.27 2.70 -2.72
N GLU A 59 -6.27 1.38 -2.88
CA GLU A 59 -7.39 0.53 -2.48
C GLU A 59 -7.27 0.20 -0.98
N LYS A 60 -8.24 0.66 -0.18
CA LYS A 60 -8.27 0.41 1.27
C LYS A 60 -9.16 -0.77 1.60
N LYS A 61 -8.58 -1.77 2.27
CA LYS A 61 -9.29 -2.95 2.78
C LYS A 61 -9.23 -3.01 4.30
N LEU A 62 -10.38 -2.83 4.95
CA LEU A 62 -10.51 -3.01 6.40
C LEU A 62 -10.59 -4.50 6.75
N LEU A 63 -9.74 -4.94 7.67
CA LEU A 63 -9.70 -6.30 8.19
C LEU A 63 -10.63 -6.44 9.41
N LYS A 64 -11.02 -7.69 9.70
CA LYS A 64 -11.83 -8.04 10.88
C LYS A 64 -11.16 -7.68 12.21
N THR A 65 -9.84 -7.50 12.22
CA THR A 65 -9.04 -7.10 13.38
C THR A 65 -9.06 -5.58 13.63
N GLY A 66 -9.73 -4.79 12.79
CA GLY A 66 -9.73 -3.32 12.85
C GLY A 66 -8.54 -2.67 12.14
N ARG A 67 -7.57 -3.48 11.69
CA ARG A 67 -6.42 -3.04 10.88
C ARG A 67 -6.79 -2.90 9.41
N GLN A 68 -5.98 -2.21 8.64
CA GLN A 68 -6.22 -1.91 7.24
C GLN A 68 -5.06 -2.40 6.35
N ILE A 69 -5.39 -2.80 5.12
CA ILE A 69 -4.42 -3.05 4.07
C ILE A 69 -4.66 -2.02 2.98
N TRP A 70 -3.63 -1.28 2.60
CA TRP A 70 -3.67 -0.30 1.54
C TRP A 70 -2.88 -0.83 0.35
N THR A 71 -3.56 -1.06 -0.77
CA THR A 71 -2.93 -1.55 -1.99
C THR A 71 -2.74 -0.37 -2.95
N VAL A 72 -1.49 -0.04 -3.25
CA VAL A 72 -1.11 1.08 -4.11
C VAL A 72 -0.98 0.57 -5.55
N ASN A 73 -1.85 1.04 -6.44
CA ASN A 73 -1.87 0.68 -7.86
C ASN A 73 -1.52 1.90 -8.72
N PRO A 74 -0.59 1.81 -9.67
CA PRO A 74 -0.36 2.92 -10.60
C PRO A 74 -1.56 3.11 -11.54
N VAL A 75 -2.04 4.35 -11.68
CA VAL A 75 -3.07 4.75 -12.63
C VAL A 75 -2.45 4.71 -14.02
N GLY A 76 -2.73 3.63 -14.76
CA GLY A 76 -2.17 3.38 -16.10
C GLY A 76 -1.24 2.15 -16.19
N GLY A 77 -0.99 1.45 -15.09
CA GLY A 77 -0.50 0.07 -15.15
C GLY A 77 -1.61 -0.81 -15.70
N ARG A 78 -1.37 -1.43 -16.85
CA ARG A 78 -2.38 -2.13 -17.64
C ARG A 78 -3.11 -3.19 -16.81
N ASP A 79 -4.39 -2.94 -16.56
CA ASP A 79 -5.42 -3.99 -16.55
C ASP A 79 -5.52 -4.47 -18.01
N GLU A 80 -4.52 -5.23 -18.47
CA GLU A 80 -4.69 -6.07 -19.66
C GLU A 80 -5.42 -7.32 -19.13
N PRO A 81 -6.74 -7.47 -19.32
CA PRO A 81 -7.34 -8.78 -19.20
C PRO A 81 -6.60 -9.68 -20.17
N ASP A 82 -6.11 -10.81 -19.66
CA ASP A 82 -5.53 -11.90 -20.43
C ASP A 82 -6.53 -12.31 -21.52
N VAL A 83 -6.41 -11.70 -22.70
CA VAL A 83 -7.16 -12.09 -23.89
C VAL A 83 -6.52 -13.38 -24.36
N ILE A 84 -7.05 -14.49 -23.87
CA ILE A 84 -6.74 -15.82 -24.40
C ILE A 84 -7.17 -15.81 -25.88
N ASP A 85 -6.18 -15.72 -26.76
CA ASP A 85 -6.35 -15.93 -28.21
C ASP A 85 -6.84 -17.38 -28.41
N TRP A 86 -8.07 -17.52 -28.90
CA TRP A 86 -8.74 -18.80 -29.21
C TRP A 86 -8.56 -19.17 -30.67
#